data_AF-A0A8T0DZ77-F1
#
_entry.id   AF-A0A8T0DZ77-F1
#
_cell.length_a   1.000
_cell.length_b   1.000
_cell.length_c   1.000
_cell.angle_alpha   90.00
_cell.angle_beta   90.00
_cell.angle_gamma   90.00
#
_symmetry.space_group_name_H-M   'P 1'
#
loop_
_entity.id
_entity.type
_entity.pdbx_description
1 polymer ?
#
loop_
_entity_poly.entity_id
_entity_poly.type
_entity_poly.pdbx_seq_one_letter_code
_entity_poly.pdbx_strand_id
1 'polypeptide(L)'
;MCKVVSGTFVVFINLLFIPISLALIIIGALVRWNRQMLIDRIVPALVEDVKDENLREAAAGIAEEIFSFLASYGLVVFIFGIFLFVLTFCGIFGVCCRSKILLGTYTALLLVIFLALLIFTIVFGTRSSWFRTQVQDAFKKIIVDSFITDNERLPNTALTRLVSMLQQNKKCCGSYDYRDYYENESFRNQPYRIPASCCKEMDDRNCWEQPTSQNSYMNQGCFDFLWGLVDTWYKYVLYALVGLLLFTFIFAVVSIYLLSRYSREELKLV
;
A
#
# COMPACT_ATOMS: atom_id res chain seq x y z
N MET A 1 23.64 11.54 34.49
CA MET A 1 22.40 12.14 33.95
C MET A 1 22.07 11.61 32.55
N CYS A 2 22.95 11.71 31.54
CA CYS A 2 22.66 11.23 30.17
C CYS A 2 22.15 9.78 30.08
N LYS A 3 22.74 8.83 30.82
CA LYS A 3 22.29 7.42 30.83
C LYS A 3 20.82 7.24 31.25
N VAL A 4 20.40 7.94 32.31
CA VAL A 4 19.03 7.83 32.85
C VAL A 4 18.07 8.45 31.85
N VAL A 5 18.39 9.63 31.31
CA VAL A 5 17.57 10.31 30.30
C VAL A 5 17.42 9.46 29.03
N SER A 6 18.52 8.91 28.51
CA SER A 6 18.49 8.03 27.34
C SER A 6 17.70 6.74 27.57
N GLY A 7 17.83 6.12 28.75
CA GLY A 7 17.05 4.93 29.11
C GLY A 7 15.55 5.24 29.22
N THR A 8 15.19 6.32 29.92
CA THR A 8 13.79 6.75 30.06
C THR A 8 13.17 7.08 28.71
N PHE A 9 13.90 7.71 27.80
CA PHE A 9 13.45 7.99 26.44
C PHE A 9 13.10 6.70 25.67
N VAL A 10 13.99 5.70 25.68
CA VAL A 10 13.74 4.42 25.01
C VAL A 10 12.52 3.73 25.60
N VAL A 11 12.39 3.68 26.93
CA VAL A 11 11.24 3.04 27.59
C VAL A 11 9.93 3.75 27.25
N PHE A 12 9.90 5.09 27.34
CA PHE A 12 8.71 5.87 27.06
C PHE A 12 8.18 5.65 25.64
N ILE A 13 9.08 5.70 24.65
CA ILE A 13 8.67 5.52 23.26
C ILE A 13 8.22 4.08 23.00
N ASN A 14 8.95 3.06 23.48
CA ASN A 14 8.54 1.68 23.29
C ASN A 14 7.20 1.38 24.00
N LEU A 15 6.89 2.05 25.11
CA LEU A 15 5.60 1.95 25.78
C LEU A 15 4.44 2.44 24.89
N LEU A 16 4.66 3.48 24.07
CA LEU A 16 3.67 3.96 23.09
C LEU A 16 3.49 2.96 21.93
N PHE A 17 4.53 2.21 21.57
CA PHE A 17 4.45 1.21 20.51
C PHE A 17 3.77 -0.10 20.95
N ILE A 18 3.69 -0.41 22.25
CA ILE A 18 2.96 -1.59 22.74
C ILE A 18 1.49 -1.61 22.28
N PRO A 19 0.65 -0.60 22.57
CA PRO A 19 -0.75 -0.66 22.16
C PRO A 19 -0.91 -0.75 20.64
N ILE A 20 -0.01 -0.10 19.88
CA ILE A 20 0.01 -0.20 18.42
C ILE A 20 0.30 -1.65 17.98
N SER A 21 1.32 -2.28 18.54
CA SER A 21 1.67 -3.67 18.21
C SER A 21 0.56 -4.66 18.59
N LEU A 22 -0.08 -4.48 19.76
CA LEU A 22 -1.21 -5.30 20.19
C LEU A 22 -2.42 -5.13 19.26
N ALA A 23 -2.71 -3.90 18.84
CA ALA A 23 -3.77 -3.63 17.87
C ALA A 23 -3.48 -4.33 16.54
N LEU A 24 -2.25 -4.28 16.03
CA LEU A 24 -1.86 -4.98 14.79
C LEU A 24 -2.00 -6.51 14.92
N ILE A 25 -1.63 -7.08 16.07
CA ILE A 25 -1.81 -8.52 16.34
C ILE A 25 -3.30 -8.87 16.33
N ILE A 26 -4.14 -8.10 17.04
CA ILE A 26 -5.57 -8.36 17.12
C ILE A 26 -6.22 -8.23 15.74
N ILE A 27 -5.95 -7.13 15.02
CA ILE A 27 -6.48 -6.87 13.68
C ILE A 27 -6.01 -7.97 12.71
N GLY A 28 -4.71 -8.28 12.69
CA GLY A 28 -4.16 -9.31 11.81
C GLY A 28 -4.74 -10.71 12.09
N ALA A 29 -4.93 -11.06 13.36
CA ALA A 29 -5.54 -12.33 13.76
C ALA A 29 -7.02 -12.42 13.35
N LEU A 30 -7.78 -11.35 13.60
CA LEU A 30 -9.19 -11.26 13.19
C LEU A 30 -9.34 -11.40 11.67
N VAL A 31 -8.51 -10.67 10.92
CA VAL A 31 -8.53 -10.67 9.45
C VAL A 31 -8.16 -12.05 8.89
N ARG A 32 -7.19 -12.74 9.50
CA ARG A 32 -6.74 -14.05 9.02
C ARG A 32 -7.67 -15.19 9.39
N TRP A 33 -8.14 -15.25 10.63
CA TRP A 33 -8.86 -16.42 11.17
C TRP A 33 -10.35 -16.21 11.36
N ASN A 34 -10.83 -14.96 11.40
CA ASN A 34 -12.22 -14.66 11.70
C ASN A 34 -12.87 -13.71 10.67
N ARG A 35 -12.51 -13.89 9.40
CA ARG A 35 -12.99 -13.08 8.26
C ARG A 35 -14.52 -13.01 8.18
N GLN A 36 -15.22 -14.07 8.56
CA GLN A 36 -16.68 -14.13 8.51
C GLN A 36 -17.31 -13.18 9.54
N MET A 37 -16.78 -13.17 10.78
CA MET A 37 -17.21 -12.22 11.80
C MET A 37 -16.92 -10.77 11.40
N LEU A 38 -15.81 -10.50 10.71
CA LEU A 38 -15.48 -9.15 10.24
C LEU A 38 -16.51 -8.66 9.23
N ILE A 39 -16.85 -9.48 8.23
CA ILE A 39 -17.82 -9.10 7.20
C ILE A 39 -19.21 -8.96 7.84
N ASP A 40 -19.65 -9.93 8.64
CA ASP A 40 -21.01 -9.97 9.19
C ASP A 40 -21.29 -8.90 10.27
N ARG A 41 -20.25 -8.39 10.96
CA ARG A 41 -20.42 -7.43 12.07
C ARG A 41 -19.83 -6.06 11.81
N ILE A 42 -18.67 -5.96 11.15
CA ILE A 42 -17.99 -4.68 10.97
C ILE A 42 -18.54 -3.93 9.76
N VAL A 43 -18.82 -4.61 8.65
CA VAL A 43 -19.37 -3.94 7.45
C VAL A 43 -20.70 -3.25 7.76
N PRO A 44 -21.69 -3.88 8.41
CA PRO A 44 -22.94 -3.20 8.73
C PRO A 44 -22.74 -2.02 9.70
N ALA A 45 -21.89 -2.18 10.71
CA ALA A 45 -21.62 -1.13 11.70
C ALA A 45 -20.90 0.09 11.10
N LEU A 46 -20.01 -0.11 10.11
CA LEU A 46 -19.30 0.97 9.44
C LEU A 46 -20.22 1.83 8.55
N VAL A 47 -21.29 1.25 8.05
CA VAL A 47 -22.19 1.91 7.09
C VAL A 47 -23.54 2.27 7.74
N GLU A 48 -23.73 1.96 9.03
CA GLU A 48 -24.93 2.31 9.78
C GLU A 48 -25.18 3.83 9.83
N ASP A 49 -24.12 4.63 9.86
CA ASP A 49 -24.20 6.10 9.86
C ASP A 49 -24.55 6.71 8.48
N VAL A 50 -24.58 5.91 7.41
CA VAL A 50 -24.89 6.38 6.04
C VAL A 50 -26.40 6.34 5.80
N LYS A 51 -27.02 7.53 5.80
CA LYS A 51 -28.47 7.70 5.62
C LYS A 51 -28.99 7.49 4.19
N ASP A 52 -28.12 7.63 3.18
CA ASP A 52 -28.49 7.44 1.77
C ASP A 52 -28.35 5.96 1.40
N GLU A 53 -29.45 5.33 0.98
CA GLU A 53 -29.51 3.91 0.69
C GLU A 53 -28.60 3.50 -0.47
N ASN A 54 -28.49 4.32 -1.52
CA ASN A 54 -27.61 4.05 -2.65
C ASN A 54 -26.13 4.18 -2.25
N LEU A 55 -25.82 5.15 -1.38
CA LEU A 55 -24.46 5.34 -0.87
C LEU A 55 -24.08 4.23 0.13
N ARG A 56 -25.05 3.73 0.90
CA ARG A 56 -24.86 2.61 1.83
C ARG A 56 -24.53 1.32 1.09
N GLU A 57 -25.25 1.00 0.02
CA GLU A 57 -24.94 -0.18 -0.80
C GLU A 57 -23.55 -0.07 -1.44
N ALA A 58 -23.20 1.12 -1.96
CA ALA A 58 -21.87 1.36 -2.52
C ALA A 58 -20.76 1.22 -1.45
N ALA A 59 -20.96 1.81 -0.27
CA ALA A 59 -20.00 1.76 0.83
C ALA A 59 -19.83 0.33 1.39
N ALA A 60 -20.91 -0.45 1.47
CA ALA A 60 -20.85 -1.86 1.88
C ALA A 60 -20.04 -2.69 0.87
N GLY A 61 -20.30 -2.53 -0.44
CA GLY A 61 -19.53 -3.22 -1.48
C GLY A 61 -18.04 -2.85 -1.46
N ILE A 62 -17.72 -1.55 -1.28
CA ILE A 62 -16.33 -1.09 -1.13
C ILE A 62 -15.68 -1.70 0.11
N ALA A 63 -16.39 -1.73 1.25
CA ALA A 63 -15.87 -2.29 2.48
C ALA A 63 -15.57 -3.80 2.32
N GLU A 64 -16.46 -4.56 1.67
CA GLU A 64 -16.24 -5.98 1.40
C GLU A 64 -15.02 -6.24 0.51
N GLU A 65 -14.84 -5.46 -0.56
CA GLU A 65 -13.64 -5.56 -1.41
C GLU A 65 -12.36 -5.24 -0.64
N ILE A 66 -12.38 -4.17 0.17
CA ILE A 66 -11.25 -3.80 1.03
C ILE A 66 -10.94 -4.91 2.04
N PHE A 67 -11.96 -5.47 2.72
CA PHE A 67 -11.75 -6.55 3.68
C PHE A 67 -11.25 -7.83 3.03
N SER A 68 -11.73 -8.17 1.84
CA SER A 68 -11.23 -9.29 1.04
C SER A 68 -9.76 -9.10 0.64
N PHE A 69 -9.40 -7.89 0.22
CA PHE A 69 -8.01 -7.55 -0.08
C PHE A 69 -7.14 -7.63 1.17
N LEU A 70 -7.57 -7.02 2.28
CA LEU A 70 -6.89 -7.08 3.58
C LEU A 70 -6.74 -8.52 4.10
N ALA A 71 -7.71 -9.41 3.85
CA ALA A 71 -7.66 -10.82 4.23
C ALA A 71 -6.42 -11.53 3.68
N SER A 72 -6.00 -11.17 2.47
CA SER A 72 -4.80 -11.72 1.83
C SER A 72 -3.51 -11.30 2.55
N TYR A 73 -3.51 -10.13 3.19
CA TYR A 73 -2.37 -9.57 3.91
C TYR A 73 -2.46 -9.74 5.44
N GLY A 74 -3.58 -10.25 5.97
CA GLY A 74 -3.81 -10.36 7.42
C GLY A 74 -2.74 -11.17 8.16
N LEU A 75 -2.22 -12.23 7.54
CA LEU A 75 -1.12 -13.02 8.10
C LEU A 75 0.18 -12.21 8.22
N VAL A 76 0.48 -11.39 7.21
CA VAL A 76 1.67 -10.52 7.22
C VAL A 76 1.55 -9.46 8.32
N VAL A 77 0.36 -8.84 8.45
CA VAL A 77 0.07 -7.85 9.51
C VAL A 77 0.21 -8.48 10.90
N PHE A 78 -0.31 -9.69 11.09
CA PHE A 78 -0.21 -10.44 12.34
C PHE A 78 1.24 -10.70 12.74
N ILE A 79 2.04 -11.26 11.83
CA ILE A 79 3.46 -11.56 12.08
C ILE A 79 4.24 -10.27 12.36
N PHE A 80 3.97 -9.20 11.61
CA PHE A 80 4.60 -7.91 11.83
C PHE A 80 4.24 -7.32 13.20
N GLY A 81 2.99 -7.46 13.64
CA GLY A 81 2.55 -7.07 14.98
C GLY A 81 3.30 -7.82 16.09
N ILE A 82 3.44 -9.14 15.97
CA ILE A 82 4.23 -9.95 16.92
C ILE A 82 5.68 -9.50 16.95
N PHE A 83 6.28 -9.29 15.78
CA PHE A 83 7.66 -8.82 15.67
C PHE A 83 7.87 -7.48 16.38
N LEU A 84 6.97 -6.51 16.18
CA LEU A 84 7.02 -5.22 16.88
C LEU A 84 6.80 -5.37 18.39
N PHE A 85 5.92 -6.27 18.82
CA PHE A 85 5.71 -6.54 20.24
C PHE A 85 6.97 -7.11 20.90
N VAL A 86 7.63 -8.08 20.27
CA VAL A 86 8.92 -8.62 20.76
C VAL A 86 10.00 -7.55 20.79
N LEU A 87 10.10 -6.73 19.72
CA LEU A 87 11.05 -5.62 19.64
C LEU A 87 10.86 -4.65 20.83
N THR A 88 9.63 -4.19 21.06
CA THR A 88 9.31 -3.23 22.14
C THR A 88 9.51 -3.82 23.53
N PHE A 89 9.16 -5.10 23.72
CA PHE A 89 9.41 -5.84 24.95
C PHE A 89 10.92 -5.91 25.25
N CYS A 90 11.75 -6.30 24.29
CA CYS A 90 13.20 -6.32 24.45
C CYS A 90 13.77 -4.93 24.78
N GLY A 91 13.25 -3.87 24.17
CA GLY A 91 13.66 -2.48 24.46
C GLY A 91 13.35 -2.06 25.90
N ILE A 92 12.13 -2.29 26.38
CA ILE A 92 11.70 -1.91 27.74
C ILE A 92 12.44 -2.73 28.79
N PHE A 93 12.37 -4.06 28.69
CA PHE A 93 12.97 -4.94 29.69
C PHE A 93 14.50 -4.93 29.63
N GLY A 94 15.10 -4.68 28.45
CA GLY A 94 16.55 -4.47 28.32
C GLY A 94 17.05 -3.29 29.14
N VAL A 95 16.30 -2.18 29.16
CA VAL A 95 16.64 -0.99 29.96
C VAL A 95 16.25 -1.19 31.44
N CYS A 96 15.02 -1.62 31.73
CA CYS A 96 14.49 -1.75 33.09
C CYS A 96 15.22 -2.81 33.90
N CYS A 97 15.46 -4.00 33.32
CA CYS A 97 16.17 -5.08 33.99
C CYS A 97 17.70 -4.93 33.89
N ARG A 98 18.19 -3.89 33.21
CA ARG A 98 19.62 -3.70 32.89
C ARG A 98 20.25 -4.94 32.23
N SER A 99 19.47 -5.70 31.46
CA SER A 99 19.91 -6.94 30.84
C SER A 99 20.59 -6.66 29.50
N LYS A 100 21.88 -6.96 29.42
CA LYS A 100 22.68 -6.81 28.20
C LYS A 100 22.18 -7.68 27.06
N ILE A 101 21.67 -8.87 27.36
CA ILE A 101 21.16 -9.79 26.35
C ILE A 101 19.92 -9.19 25.69
N LEU A 102 18.93 -8.75 26.48
CA LEU A 102 17.70 -8.14 25.93
C LEU A 102 17.97 -6.80 25.22
N LEU A 103 18.84 -5.97 25.78
CA LEU A 103 19.21 -4.72 25.12
C LEU A 103 20.06 -4.96 23.86
N GLY A 104 20.88 -6.01 23.87
CA GLY A 104 21.66 -6.47 22.72
C GLY A 104 20.77 -7.00 21.60
N THR A 105 19.77 -7.83 21.90
CA THR A 105 18.80 -8.30 20.90
C THR A 105 17.99 -7.15 20.33
N TYR A 106 17.51 -6.22 21.17
CA TYR A 106 16.84 -5.00 20.73
C TYR A 106 17.72 -4.20 19.75
N THR A 107 18.99 -3.99 20.11
CA THR A 107 19.95 -3.28 19.26
C THR A 107 20.18 -4.00 17.93
N ALA A 108 20.38 -5.32 17.95
CA ALA A 108 20.57 -6.11 16.75
C ALA A 108 19.37 -6.04 15.81
N LEU A 109 18.14 -6.15 16.35
CA LEU A 109 16.91 -6.03 15.56
C LEU A 109 16.76 -4.62 14.97
N LEU A 110 17.05 -3.56 15.73
CA LEU A 110 17.05 -2.19 15.20
C LEU A 110 18.04 -2.00 14.04
N LEU A 111 19.23 -2.61 14.13
CA LEU A 111 20.22 -2.55 13.04
C LEU A 111 19.74 -3.29 11.80
N VAL A 112 19.11 -4.47 11.95
CA VAL A 112 18.51 -5.20 10.82
C VAL A 112 17.41 -4.36 10.16
N ILE A 113 16.52 -3.75 10.95
CA ILE A 113 15.48 -2.85 10.44
C ILE A 113 16.10 -1.65 9.72
N PHE A 114 17.12 -1.03 10.31
CA PHE A 114 17.82 0.11 9.72
C PHE A 114 18.40 -0.24 8.34
N LEU A 115 19.09 -1.39 8.22
CA LEU A 115 19.66 -1.84 6.95
C LEU A 115 18.57 -2.15 5.92
N ALA A 116 17.48 -2.81 6.33
CA ALA A 116 16.34 -3.08 5.46
C ALA A 116 15.70 -1.78 4.95
N LEU A 117 15.46 -0.81 5.83
CA LEU A 117 14.92 0.50 5.48
C LEU A 117 15.87 1.29 4.58
N LEU A 118 17.18 1.21 4.82
CA LEU A 118 18.19 1.88 4.00
C LEU A 118 18.14 1.36 2.57
N ILE A 119 18.20 0.03 2.39
CA ILE A 119 18.12 -0.61 1.08
C ILE A 119 16.81 -0.26 0.40
N PHE A 120 15.68 -0.39 1.11
CA PHE A 120 14.37 -0.08 0.56
C PHE A 120 14.24 1.38 0.13
N THR A 121 14.69 2.33 0.95
CA THR A 121 14.65 3.76 0.65
C THR A 121 15.53 4.11 -0.56
N ILE A 122 16.73 3.52 -0.66
CA ILE A 122 17.62 3.74 -1.81
C ILE A 122 16.98 3.19 -3.09
N VAL A 123 16.50 1.94 -3.07
CA VAL A 123 15.87 1.32 -4.24
C VAL A 123 14.63 2.11 -4.64
N PHE A 124 13.74 2.40 -3.69
CA PHE A 124 12.51 3.13 -3.95
C PHE A 124 12.79 4.53 -4.50
N GLY A 125 13.75 5.27 -3.93
CA GLY A 125 14.09 6.62 -4.36
C GLY A 125 14.89 6.72 -5.67
N THR A 126 15.76 5.75 -5.97
CA THR A 126 16.61 5.79 -7.18
C THR A 126 15.96 5.13 -8.40
N ARG A 127 15.07 4.16 -8.20
CA ARG A 127 14.40 3.40 -9.27
C ARG A 127 12.96 3.88 -9.49
N SER A 128 12.73 5.20 -9.44
CA SER A 128 11.40 5.79 -9.66
C SER A 128 10.83 5.45 -11.04
N SER A 129 11.66 5.38 -12.08
CA SER A 129 11.26 4.98 -13.43
C SER A 129 10.78 3.53 -13.50
N TRP A 130 11.48 2.61 -12.84
CA TRP A 130 11.08 1.21 -12.77
C TRP A 130 9.76 1.07 -12.01
N PHE A 131 9.62 1.77 -10.88
CA PHE A 131 8.36 1.77 -10.12
C PHE A 131 7.21 2.32 -10.97
N ARG A 132 7.43 3.42 -11.71
CA ARG A 132 6.47 3.96 -12.67
C ARG A 132 6.02 2.92 -13.69
N THR A 133 6.96 2.19 -14.30
CA THR A 133 6.63 1.10 -15.23
C THR A 133 5.84 -0.02 -14.57
N GLN A 134 6.20 -0.44 -13.34
CA GLN A 134 5.43 -1.47 -12.63
C GLN A 134 3.99 -1.03 -12.35
N VAL A 135 3.77 0.24 -11.99
CA VAL A 135 2.41 0.78 -11.79
C VAL A 135 1.67 0.87 -13.14
N GLN A 136 2.36 1.22 -14.22
CA GLN A 136 1.79 1.26 -15.57
C GLN A 136 1.36 -0.14 -16.05
N ASP A 137 2.18 -1.15 -15.80
CA ASP A 137 1.89 -2.55 -16.11
C ASP A 137 0.74 -3.09 -15.25
N ALA A 138 0.68 -2.70 -13.98
CA ALA A 138 -0.46 -3.03 -13.12
C ALA A 138 -1.75 -2.40 -13.66
N PHE A 139 -1.71 -1.14 -14.11
CA PHE A 139 -2.85 -0.50 -14.74
C PHE A 139 -3.23 -1.17 -16.07
N LYS A 140 -2.24 -1.59 -16.88
CA LYS A 140 -2.49 -2.37 -18.09
C LYS A 140 -3.21 -3.68 -17.75
N LYS A 141 -2.74 -4.43 -16.74
CA LYS A 141 -3.39 -5.68 -16.31
C LYS A 141 -4.84 -5.46 -15.89
N ILE A 142 -5.13 -4.38 -15.18
CA ILE A 142 -6.51 -4.01 -14.84
C ILE A 142 -7.36 -3.84 -16.11
N ILE A 143 -6.82 -3.18 -17.14
CA ILE A 143 -7.50 -3.04 -18.44
C ILE A 143 -7.64 -4.40 -19.13
N VAL A 144 -6.63 -5.26 -19.12
CA VAL A 144 -6.66 -6.56 -19.81
C VAL A 144 -7.62 -7.55 -19.14
N ASP A 145 -7.59 -7.62 -17.80
CA ASP A 145 -8.25 -8.68 -17.04
C ASP A 145 -9.65 -8.28 -16.55
N SER A 146 -9.89 -6.99 -16.28
CA SER A 146 -11.10 -6.53 -15.57
C SER A 146 -11.98 -5.58 -16.38
N PHE A 147 -11.50 -5.08 -17.51
CA PHE A 147 -12.30 -4.22 -18.37
C PHE A 147 -13.20 -5.08 -19.26
N ILE A 148 -14.44 -5.24 -18.83
CA ILE A 148 -15.49 -5.92 -19.60
C ILE A 148 -16.38 -4.83 -20.17
N THR A 149 -16.42 -4.71 -21.50
CA THR A 149 -17.34 -3.81 -22.18
C THR A 149 -17.82 -4.41 -23.48
N ASP A 150 -18.97 -3.94 -23.91
CA ASP A 150 -19.53 -4.12 -25.23
C ASP A 150 -19.88 -2.71 -25.70
N ASN A 151 -19.39 -2.29 -26.87
CA ASN A 151 -19.62 -0.93 -27.37
C ASN A 151 -21.11 -0.65 -27.61
N GLU A 152 -21.92 -1.68 -27.78
CA GLU A 152 -23.37 -1.56 -27.96
C GLU A 152 -24.15 -1.47 -26.64
N ARG A 153 -23.49 -1.66 -25.49
CA ARG A 153 -24.12 -1.69 -24.17
C ARG A 153 -23.46 -0.72 -23.21
N LEU A 154 -24.22 -0.28 -22.21
CA LEU A 154 -23.66 0.54 -21.14
C LEU A 154 -22.64 -0.28 -20.32
N PRO A 155 -21.58 0.38 -19.79
CA PRO A 155 -20.60 -0.28 -18.94
C PRO A 155 -21.28 -0.93 -17.72
N ASN A 156 -21.04 -2.22 -17.56
CA ASN A 156 -21.69 -3.07 -16.56
C ASN A 156 -20.97 -3.06 -15.20
N THR A 157 -19.68 -2.74 -15.15
CA THR A 157 -18.90 -2.66 -13.90
C THR A 157 -18.48 -1.22 -13.57
N ALA A 158 -18.31 -0.93 -12.28
CA ALA A 158 -17.78 0.35 -11.81
C ALA A 158 -16.40 0.65 -12.41
N LEU A 159 -15.55 -0.37 -12.54
CA LEU A 159 -14.22 -0.25 -13.13
C LEU A 159 -14.29 0.16 -14.60
N THR A 160 -15.12 -0.51 -15.40
CA THR A 160 -15.32 -0.14 -16.81
C THR A 160 -15.83 1.30 -16.92
N ARG A 161 -16.80 1.72 -16.08
CA ARG A 161 -17.29 3.12 -16.06
C ARG A 161 -16.17 4.13 -15.78
N LEU A 162 -15.35 3.87 -14.76
CA LEU A 162 -14.25 4.76 -14.37
C LEU A 162 -13.20 4.89 -15.47
N VAL A 163 -12.81 3.76 -16.08
CA VAL A 163 -11.86 3.76 -17.20
C VAL A 163 -12.45 4.46 -18.43
N SER A 164 -13.72 4.22 -18.76
CA SER A 164 -14.39 4.92 -19.85
C SER A 164 -14.47 6.43 -19.64
N MET A 165 -14.81 6.87 -18.43
CA MET A 165 -14.82 8.30 -18.07
C MET A 165 -13.42 8.91 -18.14
N LEU A 166 -12.40 8.20 -17.65
CA LEU A 166 -11.02 8.65 -17.71
C LEU A 166 -10.58 8.90 -19.16
N GLN A 167 -10.85 7.94 -20.05
CA GLN A 167 -10.50 8.02 -21.47
C GLN A 167 -11.14 9.20 -22.17
N GLN A 168 -12.44 9.43 -21.94
CA GLN A 168 -13.16 10.56 -22.52
C GLN A 168 -12.67 11.90 -21.95
N ASN A 169 -12.56 12.01 -20.63
CA ASN A 169 -12.20 13.26 -19.96
C ASN A 169 -10.75 13.67 -20.22
N LYS A 170 -9.85 12.70 -20.39
CA LYS A 170 -8.41 12.93 -20.60
C LYS A 170 -7.95 12.70 -22.02
N LYS A 171 -8.87 12.35 -22.93
CA LYS A 171 -8.60 12.20 -24.36
C LYS A 171 -7.44 11.22 -24.59
N CYS A 172 -7.56 10.04 -24.00
CA CYS A 172 -6.54 8.98 -24.01
C CYS A 172 -7.19 7.62 -24.22
N CYS A 173 -6.42 6.60 -24.54
CA CYS A 173 -6.87 5.23 -24.75
C CYS A 173 -5.86 4.22 -24.21
N GLY A 174 -6.32 3.25 -23.43
CA GLY A 174 -5.48 2.23 -22.80
C GLY A 174 -4.56 2.76 -21.69
N SER A 175 -3.64 1.92 -21.23
CA SER A 175 -2.58 2.27 -20.28
C SER A 175 -1.39 2.91 -21.01
N TYR A 176 -0.84 2.18 -21.97
CA TYR A 176 0.21 2.64 -22.89
C TYR A 176 -0.42 3.27 -24.13
N ASP A 177 -1.34 2.54 -24.76
CA ASP A 177 -2.10 2.95 -25.94
C ASP A 177 -3.24 1.95 -26.20
N TYR A 178 -3.98 2.14 -27.28
CA TYR A 178 -5.11 1.29 -27.66
C TYR A 178 -4.80 -0.20 -27.84
N ARG A 179 -3.55 -0.59 -28.11
CA ARG A 179 -3.15 -1.99 -28.31
C ARG A 179 -3.28 -2.82 -27.04
N ASP A 180 -3.36 -2.18 -25.87
CA ASP A 180 -3.66 -2.86 -24.62
C ASP A 180 -4.97 -3.65 -24.67
N TYR A 181 -5.94 -3.21 -25.49
CA TYR A 181 -7.22 -3.91 -25.68
C TYR A 181 -7.11 -5.17 -26.54
N TYR A 182 -6.03 -5.37 -27.28
CA TYR A 182 -5.83 -6.59 -28.07
C TYR A 182 -5.55 -7.82 -27.20
N GLU A 183 -5.01 -7.59 -26.00
CA GLU A 183 -4.75 -8.62 -25.01
C GLU A 183 -6.00 -8.94 -24.17
N ASN A 184 -7.01 -8.07 -24.19
CA ASN A 184 -8.25 -8.25 -23.44
C ASN A 184 -9.17 -9.29 -24.10
N GLU A 185 -9.56 -10.32 -23.35
CA GLU A 185 -10.38 -11.42 -23.88
C GLU A 185 -11.79 -10.98 -24.32
N SER A 186 -12.36 -9.97 -23.66
CA SER A 186 -13.67 -9.41 -24.01
C SER A 186 -13.64 -8.79 -25.42
N PHE A 187 -12.52 -8.19 -25.83
CA PHE A 187 -12.35 -7.59 -27.15
C PHE A 187 -11.89 -8.57 -28.22
N ARG A 188 -11.15 -9.63 -27.84
CA ARG A 188 -10.62 -10.62 -28.79
C ARG A 188 -11.70 -11.24 -29.69
N ASN A 189 -12.92 -11.41 -29.17
CA ASN A 189 -14.05 -12.03 -29.88
C ASN A 189 -15.08 -11.02 -30.40
N GLN A 190 -14.83 -9.72 -30.29
CA GLN A 190 -15.72 -8.66 -30.78
C GLN A 190 -15.25 -8.14 -32.14
N PRO A 191 -16.15 -7.58 -32.97
CA PRO A 191 -15.77 -6.92 -34.22
C PRO A 191 -15.01 -5.59 -33.99
N TYR A 192 -14.98 -5.10 -32.75
CA TYR A 192 -14.40 -3.81 -32.38
C TYR A 192 -12.93 -3.94 -31.97
N ARG A 193 -12.11 -2.99 -32.42
CA ARG A 193 -10.68 -2.93 -32.06
C ARG A 193 -10.43 -2.12 -30.80
N ILE A 194 -11.31 -1.18 -30.47
CA ILE A 194 -11.19 -0.31 -29.31
C ILE A 194 -12.55 -0.10 -28.63
N PRO A 195 -12.57 0.24 -27.33
CA PRO A 195 -13.78 0.68 -26.65
C PRO A 195 -14.33 1.97 -27.24
N ALA A 196 -15.65 2.15 -27.20
CA ALA A 196 -16.34 3.38 -27.55
C ALA A 196 -15.76 4.61 -26.80
N SER A 197 -15.33 4.42 -25.55
CA SER A 197 -14.71 5.47 -24.75
C SER A 197 -13.34 5.96 -25.26
N CYS A 198 -12.71 5.27 -26.20
CA CYS A 198 -11.48 5.73 -26.87
C CYS A 198 -11.76 6.60 -28.12
N CYS A 199 -13.01 6.68 -28.57
CA CYS A 199 -13.41 7.47 -29.73
C CYS A 199 -13.72 8.92 -29.35
N LYS A 200 -13.56 9.84 -30.30
CA LYS A 200 -13.96 11.25 -30.08
C LYS A 200 -15.47 11.39 -29.93
N GLU A 201 -16.19 10.63 -30.75
CA GLU A 201 -17.64 10.45 -30.69
C GLU A 201 -17.90 9.00 -30.27
N MET A 202 -18.59 8.80 -29.14
CA MET A 202 -18.72 7.47 -28.55
C MET A 202 -19.59 6.53 -29.40
N ASP A 203 -20.47 7.06 -30.24
CA ASP A 203 -21.37 6.35 -31.15
C ASP A 203 -20.81 6.14 -32.57
N ASP A 204 -19.58 6.59 -32.84
CA ASP A 204 -18.89 6.39 -34.12
C ASP A 204 -18.46 4.91 -34.29
N ARG A 205 -19.33 4.12 -34.94
CA ARG A 205 -19.05 2.71 -35.29
C ARG A 205 -17.80 2.55 -36.16
N ASN A 206 -17.51 3.52 -37.02
CA ASN A 206 -16.30 3.47 -37.85
C ASN A 206 -15.05 3.61 -37.00
N CYS A 207 -15.08 4.41 -35.94
CA CYS A 207 -14.00 4.49 -34.96
C CYS A 207 -13.80 3.19 -34.17
N TRP A 208 -14.89 2.48 -33.81
CA TRP A 208 -14.79 1.21 -33.09
C TRP A 208 -14.03 0.15 -33.87
N GLU A 209 -14.28 0.07 -35.19
CA GLU A 209 -13.69 -0.95 -36.08
C GLU A 209 -12.38 -0.50 -36.72
N GLN A 210 -12.31 0.77 -37.14
CA GLN A 210 -11.19 1.40 -37.85
C GLN A 210 -10.75 2.70 -37.15
N PRO A 211 -10.13 2.58 -35.97
CA PRO A 211 -9.63 3.75 -35.26
C PRO A 211 -8.52 4.42 -36.09
N THR A 212 -8.60 5.75 -36.20
CA THR A 212 -7.60 6.66 -36.78
C THR A 212 -7.27 7.77 -35.78
N SER A 213 -6.12 8.44 -35.90
CA SER A 213 -5.79 9.57 -35.01
C SER A 213 -6.74 10.76 -35.18
N GLN A 214 -7.57 10.76 -36.23
CA GLN A 214 -8.55 11.80 -36.50
C GLN A 214 -9.89 11.55 -35.78
N ASN A 215 -10.33 10.30 -35.62
CA ASN A 215 -11.59 9.95 -34.96
C ASN A 215 -11.42 9.37 -33.55
N SER A 216 -10.19 9.11 -33.09
CA SER A 216 -9.91 8.47 -31.80
C SER A 216 -8.73 9.08 -31.05
N TYR A 217 -8.57 8.67 -29.80
CA TYR A 217 -7.43 9.00 -28.93
C TYR A 217 -6.39 7.86 -28.87
N MET A 218 -6.31 7.02 -29.91
CA MET A 218 -5.62 5.72 -29.82
C MET A 218 -4.13 5.79 -29.43
N ASN A 219 -3.43 6.88 -29.77
CA ASN A 219 -1.98 7.01 -29.64
C ASN A 219 -1.51 7.55 -28.29
N GLN A 220 -2.44 7.88 -27.40
CA GLN A 220 -2.14 8.52 -26.12
C GLN A 220 -2.62 7.64 -24.97
N GLY A 221 -1.69 7.05 -24.21
CA GLY A 221 -2.02 6.27 -23.01
C GLY A 221 -2.56 7.13 -21.88
N CYS A 222 -3.46 6.59 -21.07
CA CYS A 222 -4.05 7.29 -19.92
C CYS A 222 -3.14 7.32 -18.70
N PHE A 223 -2.05 6.54 -18.68
CA PHE A 223 -1.24 6.34 -17.49
C PHE A 223 -0.55 7.60 -16.99
N ASP A 224 -0.14 8.52 -17.87
CA ASP A 224 0.56 9.75 -17.44
C ASP A 224 -0.28 10.61 -16.50
N PHE A 225 -1.59 10.67 -16.73
CA PHE A 225 -2.51 11.35 -15.83
C PHE A 225 -2.61 10.64 -14.48
N LEU A 226 -2.74 9.30 -14.48
CA LEU A 226 -2.77 8.51 -13.25
C LEU A 226 -1.47 8.63 -12.48
N TRP A 227 -0.33 8.65 -13.17
CA TRP A 227 0.97 8.87 -12.57
C TRP A 227 1.05 10.22 -11.89
N GLY A 228 0.47 11.28 -12.46
CA GLY A 228 0.40 12.58 -11.78
C GLY A 228 -0.29 12.53 -10.40
N LEU A 229 -1.31 11.68 -10.25
CA LEU A 229 -1.98 11.45 -8.96
C LEU A 229 -1.10 10.63 -8.01
N VAL A 230 -0.44 9.59 -8.53
CA VAL A 230 0.41 8.66 -7.75
C VAL A 230 1.75 9.30 -7.34
N ASP A 231 2.36 10.12 -8.19
CA ASP A 231 3.67 10.75 -7.98
C ASP A 231 3.71 11.60 -6.71
N THR A 232 2.60 12.27 -6.41
CA THR A 232 2.44 13.05 -5.18
C THR A 232 2.51 12.15 -3.94
N TRP A 233 1.74 11.05 -3.94
CA TRP A 233 1.78 10.06 -2.85
C TRP A 233 3.13 9.35 -2.75
N TYR A 234 3.74 9.02 -3.89
CA TYR A 234 5.07 8.44 -3.97
C TYR A 234 6.11 9.31 -3.25
N LYS A 235 6.08 10.63 -3.45
CA LYS A 235 6.95 11.58 -2.74
C LYS A 235 6.69 11.60 -1.23
N TYR A 236 5.43 11.62 -0.81
CA TYR A 236 5.11 11.56 0.62
C TYR A 236 5.57 10.25 1.28
N VAL A 237 5.40 9.12 0.60
CA VAL A 237 5.92 7.82 1.05
C VAL A 237 7.44 7.87 1.16
N LEU A 238 8.15 8.46 0.18
CA LEU A 238 9.60 8.61 0.24
C LEU A 238 10.04 9.47 1.44
N TYR A 239 9.37 10.58 1.73
CA TYR A 239 9.65 11.40 2.91
C TYR A 239 9.40 10.64 4.22
N ALA A 240 8.32 9.86 4.29
CA ALA A 240 8.04 9.02 5.45
C ALA A 240 9.12 7.95 5.67
N LEU A 241 9.61 7.32 4.60
CA LEU A 241 10.71 6.35 4.66
C LEU A 241 12.02 6.97 5.17
N VAL A 242 12.37 8.16 4.68
CA VAL A 242 13.55 8.90 5.16
C VAL A 242 13.39 9.28 6.64
N GLY A 243 12.21 9.75 7.05
CA GLY A 243 11.90 10.04 8.45
C GLY A 243 12.03 8.81 9.35
N LEU A 244 11.49 7.67 8.91
CA LEU A 244 11.59 6.40 9.64
C LEU A 244 13.04 5.92 9.73
N LEU A 245 13.82 6.06 8.66
CA LEU A 245 15.24 5.70 8.63
C LEU A 245 16.04 6.52 9.67
N LEU A 246 15.83 7.83 9.73
CA LEU A 246 16.47 8.72 10.71
C LEU A 246 16.02 8.37 12.14
N PHE A 247 14.74 8.10 12.33
CA PHE A 247 14.20 7.67 13.62
C PHE A 247 14.85 6.36 14.09
N THR A 248 14.89 5.33 13.25
CA THR A 248 15.54 4.05 13.59
C THR A 248 17.04 4.23 13.85
N PHE A 249 17.72 5.08 13.09
CA PHE A 249 19.14 5.39 13.32
C PHE A 249 19.39 5.99 14.70
N ILE A 250 18.59 7.00 15.11
CA ILE A 250 18.69 7.62 16.43
C ILE A 250 18.49 6.56 17.53
N PHE A 251 17.47 5.71 17.39
CA PHE A 251 17.19 4.63 18.33
C PHE A 251 18.34 3.62 18.43
N ALA A 252 18.92 3.22 17.29
CA ALA A 252 20.06 2.32 17.26
C ALA A 252 21.28 2.95 17.99
N VAL A 253 21.59 4.22 17.72
CA VAL A 253 22.69 4.94 18.37
C VAL A 253 22.48 5.04 19.89
N VAL A 254 21.28 5.41 20.33
CA VAL A 254 20.94 5.49 21.76
C VAL A 254 21.05 4.11 22.42
N SER A 255 20.56 3.06 21.76
CA SER A 255 20.63 1.69 22.27
C SER A 255 22.08 1.18 22.38
N ILE A 256 22.92 1.43 21.36
CA ILE A 256 24.35 1.11 21.38
C ILE A 256 25.07 1.87 22.49
N TYR A 257 24.75 3.15 22.69
CA TYR A 257 25.29 3.94 23.79
C TYR A 257 24.95 3.33 25.15
N LEU A 258 23.68 2.97 25.39
CA LEU A 258 23.24 2.32 26.62
C LEU A 258 23.93 0.97 26.84
N LEU A 259 23.99 0.13 25.79
CA LEU A 259 24.64 -1.18 25.83
C LEU A 259 26.13 -1.06 26.16
N SER A 260 26.83 -0.10 25.53
CA SER A 260 28.25 0.18 25.78
C SER A 260 28.52 0.73 27.17
N ARG A 261 27.54 1.38 27.81
CA ARG A 261 27.67 1.84 29.19
C ARG A 261 27.44 0.69 30.17
N TYR A 262 26.44 -0.15 29.94
CA TYR A 262 26.24 -1.35 30.77
C TYR A 262 27.39 -2.35 30.64
N SER A 263 27.99 -2.50 29.46
CA SER A 263 29.17 -3.37 29.27
C SER A 263 30.37 -2.95 30.13
N ARG A 264 30.67 -1.65 30.14
CA ARG A 264 31.76 -1.08 30.94
C ARG A 264 31.53 -1.13 32.44
N GLU A 265 30.28 -1.11 32.90
CA GLU A 265 29.98 -1.19 34.34
C GLU A 265 30.25 -2.57 34.91
N GLU A 266 29.88 -3.65 34.19
CA GLU A 266 30.24 -5.01 34.65
C GLU A 266 31.75 -5.26 34.62
N LEU A 267 32.47 -4.71 33.63
CA LEU A 267 33.93 -4.82 33.57
C LEU A 267 34.65 -4.14 34.75
N LYS A 268 33.98 -3.26 35.49
CA LYS A 268 34.51 -2.64 36.71
C LYS A 268 34.16 -3.40 37.99
N LEU A 269 33.27 -4.38 37.91
CA LEU A 269 32.80 -5.20 39.03
C LEU A 269 33.52 -6.55 39.12
N VAL A 270 34.26 -6.93 38.08
CA VAL A 270 35.15 -8.10 38.00
C VAL A 270 36.58 -7.65 38.22
#